data_AF-A0A6C0JE94-F1
#
_entry.id   AF-A0A6C0JE94-F1
#
_cell.length_a   1.000
_cell.length_b   1.000
_cell.length_c   1.000
_cell.angle_alpha   90.00
_cell.angle_beta   90.00
_cell.angle_gamma   90.00
#
_symmetry.space_group_name_H-M   'P 1'
#
loop_
_entity.id
_entity.type
_entity.pdbx_description
1 polymer ?
#
loop_
_entity_poly.entity_id
_entity_poly.type
_entity_poly.pdbx_seq_one_letter_code
_entity_poly.pdbx_strand_id
1 'polypeptide(L)'
;MDIDKEKILVDFFNKCDISCEKLADLNNTYIERESLLSDKKYESILDFIPELKAIYSSSYMTSLQKTAKNNQKWPLINILRQILKTCNYTLKPIRKSDGYTKSGKKKYKRFFIIKKIQKPESLHD
;
A
#
# COMPACT_ATOMS: atom_id res chain seq x y z
N MET A 1 -14.86 -11.01 7.34
CA MET A 1 -14.69 -9.55 7.40
C MET A 1 -16.09 -8.97 7.31
N ASP A 2 -16.38 -7.90 8.03
CA ASP A 2 -17.70 -7.25 7.90
C ASP A 2 -17.84 -6.62 6.50
N ILE A 3 -19.00 -6.71 5.86
CA ILE A 3 -19.17 -6.28 4.45
C ILE A 3 -18.82 -4.79 4.29
N ASP A 4 -19.20 -3.98 5.28
CA ASP A 4 -18.92 -2.54 5.30
C ASP A 4 -17.42 -2.25 5.39
N LYS A 5 -16.66 -3.08 6.12
CA LYS A 5 -15.20 -2.92 6.26
C LYS A 5 -14.51 -3.24 4.95
N GLU A 6 -14.93 -4.31 4.27
CA GLU A 6 -14.34 -4.68 2.99
C GLU A 6 -14.55 -3.57 1.94
N LYS A 7 -15.74 -2.98 1.90
CA LYS A 7 -16.07 -1.87 1.01
C LYS A 7 -15.16 -0.65 1.23
N ILE A 8 -15.00 -0.20 2.48
CA ILE A 8 -14.10 0.91 2.83
C ILE A 8 -12.66 0.64 2.37
N LEU A 9 -12.18 -0.59 2.53
CA LEU A 9 -10.83 -0.95 2.10
C LEU A 9 -10.68 -0.95 0.58
N VAL A 10 -11.67 -1.47 -0.15
CA VAL A 10 -11.69 -1.43 -1.63
C VAL A 10 -11.68 0.02 -2.13
N ASP A 11 -12.50 0.90 -1.55
CA ASP A 11 -12.54 2.32 -1.91
C ASP A 11 -11.20 3.01 -1.63
N PHE A 12 -10.58 2.71 -0.48
CA PHE A 12 -9.23 3.19 -0.14
C PHE A 12 -8.17 2.73 -1.17
N PHE A 13 -8.19 1.46 -1.57
CA PHE A 13 -7.24 0.93 -2.56
C PHE A 13 -7.42 1.57 -3.93
N ASN A 14 -8.67 1.72 -4.39
CA ASN A 14 -8.99 2.42 -5.64
C ASN A 14 -8.47 3.87 -5.62
N LYS A 15 -8.56 4.56 -4.48
CA LYS A 15 -8.00 5.91 -4.30
C LYS A 15 -6.46 5.96 -4.36
N CYS A 16 -5.81 4.85 -4.03
CA CYS A 16 -4.36 4.66 -4.13
C CYS A 16 -3.88 4.18 -5.52
N ASP A 17 -4.70 4.30 -6.56
CA ASP A 17 -4.51 3.75 -7.92
C ASP A 17 -4.39 2.22 -7.97
N ILE A 18 -4.96 1.52 -7.00
CA ILE A 18 -5.00 0.06 -6.96
C ILE A 18 -6.41 -0.34 -7.35
N SER A 19 -6.65 -0.52 -8.65
CA SER A 19 -7.94 -0.95 -9.14
C SER A 19 -8.25 -2.37 -8.66
N CYS A 20 -9.27 -2.51 -7.82
CA CYS A 20 -9.77 -3.80 -7.35
C CYS A 20 -11.27 -3.73 -7.07
N GLU A 21 -11.99 -4.81 -7.34
CA GLU A 21 -13.39 -4.97 -6.94
C GLU A 21 -13.50 -5.70 -5.60
N LYS A 22 -12.57 -6.62 -5.34
CA LYS A 22 -12.48 -7.42 -4.12
C LYS A 22 -11.05 -7.44 -3.60
N LEU A 23 -10.89 -7.72 -2.31
CA LEU A 23 -9.55 -7.88 -1.71
C LEU A 23 -8.76 -9.05 -2.31
N ALA A 24 -9.43 -10.00 -2.96
CA ALA A 24 -8.80 -11.11 -3.67
C ALA A 24 -7.99 -10.63 -4.90
N ASP A 25 -8.36 -9.50 -5.49
CA ASP A 25 -7.79 -8.98 -6.75
C ASP A 25 -6.46 -8.23 -6.54
N LEU A 26 -6.09 -7.99 -5.29
CA LEU A 26 -4.87 -7.25 -4.93
C LEU A 26 -3.59 -7.99 -5.34
N ASN A 27 -3.62 -9.31 -5.50
CA ASN A 27 -2.41 -10.08 -5.78
C ASN A 27 -1.84 -9.77 -7.16
N ASN A 28 -0.52 -9.58 -7.23
CA ASN A 28 0.23 -9.26 -8.46
C ASN A 28 -0.03 -7.86 -9.05
N THR A 29 -0.71 -6.98 -8.32
CA THR A 29 -0.90 -5.59 -8.76
C THR A 29 0.38 -4.79 -8.65
N TYR A 30 0.73 -4.07 -9.73
CA TYR A 30 1.88 -3.18 -9.80
C TYR A 30 1.45 -1.74 -9.56
N ILE A 31 2.24 -1.01 -8.76
CA ILE A 31 1.98 0.39 -8.43
C ILE A 31 3.25 1.19 -8.67
N GLU A 32 3.15 2.33 -9.35
CA GLU A 32 4.30 3.22 -9.51
C GLU A 32 4.68 3.82 -8.15
N ARG A 33 5.95 3.67 -7.77
CA ARG A 33 6.42 4.21 -6.48
C ARG A 33 6.17 5.71 -6.40
N GLU A 34 6.43 6.43 -7.48
CA GLU A 34 6.31 7.88 -7.53
C GLU A 34 4.87 8.36 -7.29
N SER A 35 3.85 7.57 -7.67
CA SER A 35 2.46 7.90 -7.37
C SER A 35 2.22 7.94 -5.84
N LEU A 36 2.79 6.98 -5.10
CA LEU A 36 2.65 6.89 -3.65
C LEU A 36 3.54 7.87 -2.86
N LEU A 37 4.44 8.59 -3.52
CA LEU A 37 5.24 9.65 -2.93
C LEU A 37 4.60 11.04 -3.10
N SER A 38 3.50 11.13 -3.85
CA SER A 38 2.85 12.40 -4.12
C SER A 38 2.12 12.92 -2.86
N ASP A 39 2.50 14.11 -2.40
CA ASP A 39 1.82 14.78 -1.29
C ASP A 39 0.34 15.02 -1.59
N LYS A 40 0.02 15.40 -2.84
CA LYS A 40 -1.37 15.55 -3.31
C LYS A 40 -2.18 14.28 -3.13
N LYS A 41 -1.56 13.12 -3.43
CA LYS A 41 -2.23 11.83 -3.25
C LYS A 41 -2.45 11.53 -1.78
N TYR A 42 -1.44 11.79 -0.94
CA TYR A 42 -1.59 11.65 0.51
C TYR A 42 -2.70 12.54 1.08
N GLU A 43 -2.79 13.80 0.65
CA GLU A 43 -3.87 14.72 1.06
C GLU A 43 -5.25 14.16 0.71
N SER A 44 -5.40 13.58 -0.49
CA SER A 44 -6.66 12.95 -0.91
C SER A 44 -7.07 11.69 -0.12
N ILE A 45 -6.14 11.13 0.67
CA ILE A 45 -6.34 9.95 1.52
C ILE A 45 -6.67 10.36 2.97
N LEU A 46 -6.42 11.61 3.36
CA LEU A 46 -6.70 12.08 4.72
C LEU A 46 -8.18 11.92 5.09
N ASP A 47 -9.07 12.06 4.11
CA ASP A 47 -10.52 11.90 4.28
C ASP A 47 -10.91 10.46 4.69
N PHE A 48 -10.10 9.46 4.33
CA PHE A 48 -10.31 8.06 4.72
C PHE A 48 -9.75 7.74 6.12
N ILE A 49 -8.90 8.59 6.70
CA ILE A 49 -8.28 8.31 8.01
C ILE A 49 -9.31 8.08 9.12
N PRO A 50 -10.39 8.88 9.26
CA PRO A 50 -11.44 8.64 10.24
C PRO A 50 -12.08 7.25 10.08
N GLU A 51 -12.41 6.85 8.85
CA GLU A 51 -13.01 5.55 8.54
C GLU A 51 -12.04 4.40 8.87
N LEU A 52 -10.77 4.54 8.50
CA LEU A 52 -9.73 3.55 8.82
C LEU A 52 -9.51 3.41 10.33
N LYS A 53 -9.66 4.48 11.11
CA LYS A 53 -9.60 4.45 12.59
C LYS A 53 -10.80 3.78 13.23
N ALA A 54 -11.95 3.76 12.57
CA ALA A 54 -13.11 2.99 13.04
C ALA A 54 -12.88 1.48 12.85
N ILE A 55 -12.09 1.10 11.83
CA ILE A 55 -11.75 -0.31 11.53
C ILE A 55 -10.59 -0.80 12.41
N TYR A 56 -9.55 0.02 12.56
CA TYR A 56 -8.29 -0.38 13.19
C TYR A 56 -7.99 0.46 14.44
N SER A 57 -7.52 -0.21 15.50
CA SER A 57 -7.03 0.52 16.66
C SER A 57 -5.76 1.32 16.32
N SER A 58 -5.66 2.51 16.90
CA SER A 58 -4.47 3.38 16.77
C SER A 58 -3.22 2.80 17.42
N SER A 59 -3.38 1.83 18.34
CA SER A 59 -2.28 1.06 18.93
C SER A 59 -1.67 0.07 17.93
N TYR A 60 -2.46 -0.43 16.98
CA TYR A 60 -2.03 -1.37 15.94
C TYR A 60 -1.53 -0.66 14.67
N MET A 61 -2.16 0.47 14.31
CA MET A 61 -1.86 1.24 13.10
C MET A 61 -1.13 2.56 13.42
N THR A 62 0.20 2.51 13.55
CA THR A 62 1.01 3.72 13.76
C THR A 62 0.92 4.71 12.59
N SER A 63 0.51 4.25 11.41
CA SER A 63 0.29 5.10 10.24
C SER A 63 -0.93 6.03 10.36
N LEU A 64 -1.87 5.73 11.28
CA LEU A 64 -3.07 6.53 11.50
C LEU A 64 -2.93 7.54 12.65
N GLN A 65 -1.79 7.57 13.34
CA GLN A 65 -1.56 8.48 14.45
C GLN A 65 -1.51 9.94 13.97
N LYS A 66 -1.94 10.89 14.81
CA LYS A 66 -1.96 12.33 14.46
C LYS A 66 -0.57 12.86 14.07
N THR A 67 0.47 12.32 14.68
CA THR A 67 1.88 12.68 14.43
C THR A 67 2.50 11.96 13.24
N ALA A 68 1.79 11.03 12.58
CA ALA A 68 2.33 10.21 11.51
C ALA A 68 2.86 11.04 10.33
N LYS A 69 2.16 12.12 9.95
CA LYS A 69 2.59 13.04 8.86
C LYS A 69 3.99 13.60 9.10
N ASN A 70 4.31 13.94 10.35
CA ASN A 70 5.57 14.62 10.69
C ASN A 70 6.71 13.62 10.97
N ASN A 71 6.37 12.45 11.50
CA ASN A 71 7.36 11.45 11.94
C ASN A 71 7.71 10.44 10.85
N GLN A 72 6.85 10.24 9.85
CA GLN A 72 7.02 9.23 8.81
C GLN A 72 7.48 9.89 7.52
N LYS A 73 8.62 9.43 7.00
CA LYS A 73 9.16 9.92 5.73
C LYS A 73 8.20 9.73 4.56
N TRP A 74 7.47 8.60 4.54
CA TRP A 74 6.50 8.24 3.48
C TRP A 74 5.18 7.77 4.09
N PRO A 75 4.33 8.68 4.59
CA PRO A 75 3.13 8.34 5.33
C PRO A 75 2.18 7.42 4.54
N LEU A 76 1.90 7.77 3.27
CA LEU A 76 1.01 7.00 2.41
C LEU A 76 1.49 5.55 2.19
N ILE A 77 2.78 5.38 1.89
CA ILE A 77 3.38 4.04 1.73
C ILE A 77 3.24 3.24 3.03
N ASN A 78 3.41 3.88 4.19
CA ASN A 78 3.28 3.19 5.46
C ASN A 78 1.83 2.78 5.76
N ILE A 79 0.85 3.65 5.48
CA ILE A 79 -0.58 3.32 5.58
C ILE A 79 -0.89 2.10 4.70
N LEU A 80 -0.55 2.19 3.41
CA LEU A 80 -0.82 1.11 2.44
C LEU A 80 -0.17 -0.22 2.89
N ARG A 81 1.08 -0.18 3.35
CA ARG A 81 1.80 -1.36 3.84
C ARG A 81 1.11 -1.98 5.05
N GLN A 82 0.68 -1.19 6.02
CA GLN A 82 0.03 -1.70 7.22
C GLN A 82 -1.34 -2.30 6.89
N ILE A 83 -2.14 -1.65 6.04
CA ILE A 83 -3.45 -2.16 5.60
C ILE A 83 -3.32 -3.42 4.75
N LEU A 84 -2.34 -3.48 3.83
CA LEU A 84 -2.11 -4.71 3.07
C LEU A 84 -1.77 -5.87 4.00
N LYS A 85 -0.99 -5.63 5.07
CA LYS A 85 -0.62 -6.66 6.04
C LYS A 85 -1.83 -7.22 6.78
N THR A 86 -2.82 -6.40 7.13
CA THR A 86 -4.08 -6.89 7.75
C THR A 86 -4.91 -7.74 6.80
N CYS A 87 -4.73 -7.55 5.50
CA CYS A 87 -5.38 -8.32 4.44
C CYS A 87 -4.54 -9.54 3.99
N ASN A 88 -3.48 -9.91 4.71
CA ASN A 88 -2.53 -10.98 4.35
C ASN A 88 -1.78 -10.74 3.02
N TYR A 89 -1.49 -9.47 2.71
CA TYR A 89 -0.67 -9.05 1.58
C TYR A 89 0.58 -8.30 2.03
N THR A 90 1.61 -8.32 1.18
CA THR A 90 2.84 -7.57 1.34
C THR A 90 3.10 -6.69 0.13
N LEU A 91 3.67 -5.52 0.36
CA LEU A 91 4.10 -4.57 -0.67
C LEU A 91 5.61 -4.76 -0.90
N LYS A 92 6.01 -5.34 -2.04
CA LYS A 92 7.43 -5.61 -2.34
C LYS A 92 7.97 -4.59 -3.35
N PRO A 93 9.14 -3.98 -3.12
CA PRO A 93 9.75 -3.08 -4.10
C PRO A 93 10.27 -3.86 -5.31
N ILE A 94 10.10 -3.32 -6.51
CA ILE A 94 10.64 -3.88 -7.75
C ILE A 94 11.13 -2.76 -8.69
N ARG A 95 12.15 -3.05 -9.49
CA ARG A 95 12.68 -2.12 -10.50
C ARG A 95 12.48 -2.74 -11.87
N LYS A 96 11.93 -2.00 -12.82
CA LYS A 96 11.81 -2.40 -14.22
C LYS A 96 12.68 -1.51 -15.10
N SER A 97 13.19 -2.07 -16.19
CA SER A 97 13.95 -1.33 -17.19
C SER A 97 13.08 -0.25 -17.82
N ASP A 98 13.61 0.97 -17.93
CA ASP A 98 12.91 2.14 -18.49
C ASP A 98 13.71 2.73 -19.67
N GLY A 99 14.27 1.83 -20.47
CA GLY A 99 15.20 2.16 -21.56
C GLY A 99 16.57 2.61 -21.07
N TYR A 100 17.23 3.43 -21.89
CA TYR A 100 18.59 3.90 -21.67
C TYR A 100 18.65 5.43 -21.83
N THR A 101 19.64 6.08 -21.23
CA THR A 101 19.98 7.48 -21.53
C THR A 101 20.59 7.58 -22.92
N LYS A 102 20.67 8.81 -23.46
CA LYS A 102 21.40 9.06 -24.72
C LYS A 102 22.87 8.62 -24.65
N SER A 103 23.45 8.58 -23.45
CA SER A 103 24.80 8.07 -23.16
C SER A 103 24.88 6.56 -22.90
N GLY A 104 23.81 5.79 -23.15
CA GLY A 104 23.80 4.33 -22.99
C GLY A 104 23.64 3.82 -21.56
N LYS A 105 23.39 4.68 -20.57
CA LYS A 105 23.16 4.25 -19.18
C LYS A 105 21.73 3.74 -19.00
N LYS A 106 21.56 2.53 -18.48
CA LYS A 106 20.24 1.94 -18.23
C LYS A 106 19.43 2.77 -17.22
N LYS A 107 18.19 3.07 -17.58
CA LYS A 107 17.20 3.73 -16.71
C LYS A 107 16.35 2.67 -16.02
N TYR A 108 15.91 2.98 -14.81
CA TYR A 108 15.05 2.10 -14.03
C TYR A 108 13.88 2.88 -13.48
N LYS A 109 12.67 2.36 -13.71
CA LYS A 109 11.45 2.82 -13.06
C LYS A 109 11.15 1.93 -11.86
N ARG A 110 10.78 2.57 -10.73
CA ARG A 110 10.55 1.89 -9.45
C ARG A 110 9.06 1.67 -9.25
N PHE A 111 8.71 0.45 -8.89
CA PHE A 111 7.35 0.04 -8.61
C PHE A 111 7.29 -0.66 -7.26
N PHE A 112 6.09 -0.84 -6.77
CA PHE A 112 5.76 -1.87 -5.80
C PHE A 112 4.91 -2.94 -6.47
N ILE A 113 5.06 -4.19 -6.02
CA ILE A 113 4.16 -5.29 -6.35
C ILE A 113 3.51 -5.80 -5.08
N ILE A 114 2.18 -5.94 -5.11
CA ILE A 114 1.43 -6.57 -4.04
C ILE A 114 1.50 -8.09 -4.20
N LYS A 115 1.80 -8.81 -3.12
CA LYS A 115 1.84 -10.28 -3.09
C LYS A 115 1.12 -10.82 -1.88
N LYS A 116 0.41 -11.93 -2.01
CA LYS A 116 -0.07 -12.69 -0.84
C LYS A 116 1.11 -13.09 0.04
N ILE A 117 0.94 -12.96 1.35
CA ILE A 117 1.89 -13.50 2.34
C ILE A 117 1.68 -15.01 2.35
N GLN A 118 2.67 -15.76 1.87
CA GLN A 118 2.71 -17.20 2.07
C GLN A 118 3.07 -17.42 3.54
N LYS A 119 2.24 -18.16 4.29
CA LYS A 119 2.69 -18.67 5.59
C LYS A 119 3.83 -19.66 5.30
N PRO A 120 4.95 -19.61 6.02
CA PRO A 120 5.88 -20.73 5.97
C PRO A 120 5.10 -21.98 6.42
N GLU A 121 5.20 -23.06 5.66
CA GLU A 121 4.82 -24.38 6.16
C GLU A 121 5.59 -24.57 7.47
N SER A 122 4.86 -24.76 8.57
CA SER A 122 5.46 -25.06 9.86
C SER A 122 6.32 -26.31 9.69
N LEU A 123 7.64 -26.16 9.82
CA LEU A 123 8.53 -27.28 10.09
C LEU A 123 7.97 -27.95 11.36
N HIS A 124 7.45 -29.16 11.19
CA HIS A 124 7.22 -30.06 12.30
C HIS A 124 8.60 -30.45 12.81
N ASP A 125 9.02 -29.83 13.91
CA ASP A 125 10.08 -30.35 14.79
C ASP A 125 9.49 -31.44 15.70
#